data_AF-U4TY99-F1
#
_entry.id   AF-U4TY99-F1
#
_cell.length_a   1.000
_cell.length_b   1.000
_cell.length_c   1.000
_cell.angle_alpha   90.00
_cell.angle_beta   90.00
_cell.angle_gamma   90.00
#
_symmetry.space_group_name_H-M   'P 1'
#
loop_
_entity.id
_entity.type
_entity.pdbx_description
1 polymer ?
#
loop_
_entity_poly.entity_id
_entity_poly.type
_entity_poly.pdbx_seq_one_letter_code
_entity_poly.pdbx_strand_id
1 'polypeptide(L)'
;MRFPPEGLFQRVMLLSGTALSSWATVHNPDSLRLSVGKQMGCLPQDSKATDGADIAPCMRSRLVTFGLFNSTDKRGIFDCRPIEAIQELQLDSVRFMPQIAPALPVDPESSDPDFAMEHASDSFITCEVMLGITTTESYADFNANDIQYGFEEDHRNRVLRTYIRNTYVYHLNEIFSAVRNEYTDWDKPIPHPINIRDSTMEALSDGHTVAPAVRVAFLHARRGAKTYFFHFGYQTKNSDYPQRLGSVRGEDLTYILGLPLVGGLPYFPQNYSKQDMGVSEALLNFVSNFAKSGDPNAPGIHKEAPDYGTPREKTRYRGLTWDPYEIGTQYYLSISKC
;
A
#
# COMPACT_ATOMS: atom_id res chain seq x y z
N MET A 1 -6.04 14.76 -5.56
CA MET A 1 -6.06 14.14 -4.21
C MET A 1 -6.43 15.22 -3.21
N ARG A 2 -7.60 15.16 -2.56
CA ARG A 2 -7.93 16.13 -1.51
C ARG A 2 -7.35 15.63 -0.20
N PHE A 3 -6.34 16.31 0.32
CA PHE A 3 -5.99 16.15 1.72
C PHE A 3 -7.21 16.55 2.57
N PRO A 4 -7.43 15.89 3.72
CA PRO A 4 -8.60 16.13 4.56
C PRO A 4 -8.72 17.60 4.95
N PRO A 5 -9.95 18.07 5.23
CA PRO A 5 -10.21 19.48 5.51
C PRO A 5 -9.31 20.00 6.63
N GLU A 6 -8.85 21.23 6.48
CA GLU A 6 -7.92 21.89 7.39
C GLU A 6 -8.35 21.75 8.85
N GLY A 7 -7.42 21.33 9.70
CA GLY A 7 -7.63 21.24 11.15
C GLY A 7 -8.22 19.93 11.67
N LEU A 8 -8.54 18.94 10.82
CA LEU A 8 -9.06 17.64 11.32
C LEU A 8 -7.95 16.76 11.94
N PHE A 9 -6.76 16.77 11.34
CA PHE A 9 -5.57 16.13 11.89
C PHE A 9 -4.31 16.93 11.55
N GLN A 10 -3.24 16.64 12.29
CA GLN A 10 -1.97 17.36 12.22
C GLN A 10 -0.83 16.46 11.70
N ARG A 11 -1.01 15.14 11.75
CA ARG A 11 0.06 14.16 11.52
C ARG A 11 -0.49 12.93 10.84
N VAL A 12 0.28 12.36 9.91
CA VAL A 12 -0.08 11.16 9.17
C VAL A 12 1.10 10.20 9.14
N MET A 13 0.81 8.91 9.31
CA MET A 13 1.76 7.83 9.12
C MET A 13 1.27 6.95 7.97
N LEU A 14 2.08 6.82 6.92
CA LEU A 14 1.82 6.00 5.74
C LEU A 14 2.73 4.76 5.79
N LEU A 15 2.14 3.57 5.78
CA LEU A 15 2.86 2.29 5.82
C LEU A 15 2.66 1.53 4.52
N SER A 16 3.76 1.20 3.83
CA SER A 16 3.80 0.34 2.64
C SER A 16 2.79 0.72 1.54
N GLY A 17 2.42 2.01 1.44
CA GLY A 17 1.36 2.45 0.54
C GLY A 17 1.25 3.96 0.44
N THR A 18 1.11 4.44 -0.80
CA THR A 18 0.87 5.86 -1.10
C THR A 18 -0.16 5.99 -2.23
N ALA A 19 -0.69 7.20 -2.43
CA ALA A 19 -1.61 7.45 -3.53
C ALA A 19 -0.96 7.44 -4.93
N LEU A 20 0.38 7.48 -5.00
CA LEU A 20 1.13 7.31 -6.25
C LEU A 20 1.35 5.85 -6.64
N SER A 21 1.09 4.91 -5.72
CA SER A 21 1.18 3.50 -6.04
C SER A 21 0.14 3.12 -7.09
N SER A 22 0.52 2.31 -8.08
CA SER A 22 -0.36 1.86 -9.16
C SER A 22 -1.63 1.17 -8.65
N TRP A 23 -1.51 0.48 -7.51
CA TRP A 23 -2.61 -0.24 -6.87
C TRP A 23 -3.49 0.63 -5.95
N ALA A 24 -3.18 1.92 -5.77
CA ALA A 24 -3.92 2.80 -4.87
C ALA A 24 -5.14 3.47 -5.51
N THR A 25 -5.21 3.53 -6.84
CA THR A 25 -6.30 4.21 -7.57
C THR A 25 -6.80 3.39 -8.74
N VAL A 26 -8.06 3.58 -9.12
CA VAL A 26 -8.64 2.94 -10.31
C VAL A 26 -8.40 3.83 -11.54
N HIS A 27 -7.68 3.32 -12.54
CA HIS A 27 -7.44 4.04 -13.79
C HIS A 27 -8.68 4.18 -14.68
N ASN A 28 -9.58 3.19 -14.67
CA ASN A 28 -10.79 3.20 -15.50
C ASN A 28 -12.05 2.86 -14.66
N PRO A 29 -12.61 3.83 -13.92
CA PRO A 29 -13.81 3.58 -13.12
C PRO A 29 -15.05 3.30 -13.98
N ASP A 30 -15.09 3.79 -15.22
CA ASP A 30 -16.23 3.58 -16.11
C ASP A 30 -16.35 2.15 -16.61
N SER A 31 -15.23 1.45 -16.87
CA SER A 31 -15.30 0.03 -17.22
C SER A 31 -15.85 -0.82 -16.08
N LEU A 32 -15.46 -0.51 -14.84
CA LEU A 32 -15.99 -1.18 -13.65
C LEU A 32 -17.49 -0.91 -13.49
N ARG A 33 -17.91 0.36 -13.59
CA ARG A 33 -19.33 0.77 -13.56
C ARG A 33 -20.14 0.04 -14.61
N LEU A 34 -19.61 -0.09 -15.82
CA LEU A 34 -20.28 -0.75 -16.93
C LEU A 34 -20.44 -2.25 -16.68
N SER A 35 -19.38 -2.94 -16.24
CA SER A 35 -19.42 -4.37 -15.94
C SER A 35 -20.41 -4.68 -14.82
N VAL A 36 -20.33 -3.95 -13.71
CA VAL A 36 -21.24 -4.09 -12.56
C VAL A 36 -22.68 -3.75 -12.94
N GLY A 37 -22.89 -2.65 -13.67
CA GLY A 37 -24.22 -2.23 -14.10
C GLY A 37 -24.91 -3.26 -15.00
N LYS A 38 -24.16 -3.91 -15.91
CA LYS A 38 -24.68 -4.97 -16.79
C LYS A 38 -25.00 -6.26 -16.01
N GLN A 39 -24.11 -6.69 -15.12
CA GLN A 39 -24.32 -7.89 -14.30
C GLN A 39 -25.51 -7.72 -13.34
N MET A 40 -25.70 -6.52 -12.77
CA MET A 40 -26.83 -6.21 -11.90
C MET A 40 -28.15 -5.97 -12.65
N GLY A 41 -28.14 -5.95 -13.98
CA GLY A 41 -29.32 -5.60 -14.80
C GLY A 41 -29.76 -4.14 -14.64
N CYS A 42 -28.85 -3.26 -14.24
CA CYS A 42 -29.07 -1.82 -14.11
C CYS A 42 -28.74 -1.05 -15.39
N LEU A 43 -27.94 -1.64 -16.27
CA LEU A 43 -27.61 -1.11 -17.59
C LEU A 43 -27.95 -2.14 -18.67
N PRO A 44 -28.49 -1.70 -19.83
CA PRO A 44 -28.59 -2.53 -21.02
C PRO A 44 -27.22 -3.10 -21.45
N GLN A 45 -27.22 -4.28 -22.07
CA GLN A 45 -25.97 -4.92 -22.54
C GLN A 45 -25.22 -4.07 -23.59
N ASP A 46 -25.93 -3.24 -24.35
CA ASP A 46 -25.35 -2.37 -25.37
C ASP A 46 -24.84 -1.01 -24.83
N SER A 47 -24.95 -0.78 -23.52
CA SER A 47 -24.49 0.47 -22.90
C SER A 47 -22.99 0.66 -23.11
N LYS A 48 -22.59 1.91 -23.34
CA LYS A 48 -21.19 2.32 -23.56
C LYS A 48 -20.68 3.13 -22.37
N ALA A 49 -19.36 3.20 -22.23
CA ALA A 49 -18.71 3.98 -21.17
C ALA A 49 -19.09 5.48 -21.17
N THR A 50 -19.45 6.03 -22.34
CA THR A 50 -19.91 7.41 -22.53
C THR A 50 -21.28 7.70 -21.89
N ASP A 51 -22.05 6.65 -21.60
CA ASP A 51 -23.37 6.77 -21.00
C ASP A 51 -23.15 6.95 -19.49
N GLY A 52 -22.91 8.19 -19.05
CA GLY A 52 -22.65 8.58 -17.65
C GLY A 52 -23.84 8.41 -16.70
N ALA A 53 -24.67 7.39 -16.90
CA ALA A 53 -25.84 7.10 -16.08
C ALA A 53 -25.43 6.70 -14.67
N ASP A 54 -26.07 7.32 -13.67
CA ASP A 54 -25.95 6.93 -12.27
C ASP A 54 -26.71 5.62 -12.04
N ILE A 55 -25.96 4.55 -11.78
CA ILE A 55 -26.50 3.21 -11.50
C ILE A 55 -26.74 2.98 -10.01
N ALA A 56 -26.29 3.88 -9.12
CA ALA A 56 -26.38 3.68 -7.68
C ALA A 56 -27.82 3.49 -7.16
N PRO A 57 -28.85 4.22 -7.65
CA PRO A 57 -30.23 3.99 -7.24
C PRO A 57 -30.71 2.56 -7.56
N CYS A 58 -30.35 2.04 -8.74
CA CYS A 58 -30.71 0.69 -9.17
C CYS A 58 -29.92 -0.41 -8.44
N MET A 59 -28.67 -0.14 -8.08
CA MET A 59 -27.88 -1.07 -7.28
C MET A 59 -28.43 -1.18 -5.86
N ARG A 60 -28.90 -0.07 -5.27
CA ARG A 60 -29.50 -0.06 -3.92
C ARG A 60 -30.89 -0.67 -3.88
N SER A 61 -31.70 -0.45 -4.92
CA SER A 61 -33.12 -0.83 -4.93
C SER A 61 -33.53 -1.54 -6.21
N ARG A 62 -34.36 -2.58 -6.07
CA ARG A 62 -35.07 -3.19 -7.19
C ARG A 62 -36.51 -2.72 -7.19
N LEU A 63 -37.01 -2.27 -8.34
CA LEU A 63 -38.44 -2.06 -8.50
C LEU A 63 -39.13 -3.43 -8.47
N VAL A 64 -39.83 -3.73 -7.38
CA VAL A 64 -40.70 -4.91 -7.31
C VAL A 64 -42.08 -4.45 -7.76
N THR A 65 -42.37 -4.63 -9.05
CA THR A 65 -43.76 -4.53 -9.51
C THR A 65 -44.50 -5.73 -8.94
N PHE A 66 -45.13 -5.58 -7.77
CA PHE A 66 -46.02 -6.60 -7.22
C PHE A 66 -47.14 -6.84 -8.23
N GLY A 67 -47.11 -8.00 -8.88
CA GLY A 67 -48.20 -8.50 -9.71
C GLY A 67 -49.39 -8.90 -8.85
N LEU A 68 -50.07 -7.92 -8.24
CA LEU A 68 -51.38 -8.10 -7.64
C LEU A 68 -52.39 -7.22 -8.38
N PHE A 69 -53.17 -7.91 -9.21
CA PHE A 69 -54.56 -7.64 -9.61
C PHE A 69 -55.12 -6.25 -9.29
N ASN A 70 -55.51 -5.52 -10.35
CA ASN A 70 -56.55 -4.47 -10.35
C ASN A 70 -56.53 -3.49 -9.16
N SER A 71 -55.42 -2.76 -8.98
CA SER A 71 -55.43 -1.54 -8.18
C SER A 71 -54.76 -0.40 -8.94
N THR A 72 -55.45 0.72 -9.05
CA THR A 72 -55.00 1.95 -9.73
C THR A 72 -53.97 2.75 -8.93
N ASP A 73 -53.42 2.21 -7.84
CA ASP A 73 -52.39 2.84 -7.02
C ASP A 73 -50.99 2.32 -7.42
N LYS A 74 -50.32 3.04 -8.33
CA LYS A 74 -48.96 2.73 -8.83
C LYS A 74 -47.87 3.16 -7.83
N ARG A 75 -47.99 2.76 -6.56
CA ARG A 75 -46.87 2.91 -5.61
C ARG A 75 -45.96 1.70 -5.74
N GLY A 76 -44.89 1.86 -6.52
CA GLY A 76 -43.83 0.86 -6.61
C GLY A 76 -43.20 0.63 -5.23
N ILE A 77 -43.24 -0.60 -4.74
CA ILE A 77 -42.49 -1.00 -3.55
C ILE A 77 -41.04 -1.19 -4.01
N PHE A 78 -40.17 -0.32 -3.52
CA PHE A 78 -38.73 -0.47 -3.69
C PHE A 78 -38.24 -1.42 -2.63
N ASP A 79 -37.80 -2.61 -3.04
CA ASP A 79 -37.15 -3.54 -2.14
C ASP A 79 -35.63 -3.38 -2.24
N CYS A 80 -34.95 -3.51 -1.11
CA CYS A 80 -33.48 -3.47 -1.10
C CYS A 80 -32.97 -4.71 -1.82
N ARG A 81 -31.92 -4.56 -2.65
CA ARG A 81 -31.32 -5.74 -3.26
C ARG A 81 -30.66 -6.61 -2.18
N PRO A 82 -30.79 -7.95 -2.27
CA PRO A 82 -30.08 -8.86 -1.39
C PRO A 82 -28.56 -8.67 -1.54
N ILE A 83 -27.82 -8.82 -0.43
CA ILE A 83 -26.35 -8.69 -0.43
C ILE A 83 -25.71 -9.77 -1.31
N GLU A 84 -26.39 -10.91 -1.46
CA GLU A 84 -25.99 -12.05 -2.29
C GLU A 84 -25.79 -11.61 -3.75
N ALA A 85 -26.64 -10.71 -4.27
CA ALA A 85 -26.50 -10.19 -5.63
C ALA A 85 -25.21 -9.38 -5.83
N ILE A 86 -24.69 -8.75 -4.77
CA ILE A 86 -23.41 -8.03 -4.82
C ILE A 86 -22.24 -9.01 -4.67
N GLN A 87 -22.40 -10.05 -3.85
CA GLN A 87 -21.38 -11.09 -3.65
C GLN A 87 -21.18 -11.98 -4.88
N GLU A 88 -22.21 -12.15 -5.72
CA GLU A 88 -22.15 -12.91 -6.97
C GLU A 88 -21.46 -12.15 -8.13
N LEU A 89 -21.12 -10.87 -7.96
CA LEU A 89 -20.47 -10.08 -9.00
C LEU A 89 -19.08 -10.63 -9.34
N GLN A 90 -18.86 -10.86 -10.63
CA GLN A 90 -17.54 -11.24 -11.15
C GLN A 90 -16.82 -9.98 -11.62
N LEU A 91 -15.84 -9.54 -10.83
CA LEU A 91 -15.00 -8.41 -11.18
C LEU A 91 -13.76 -8.90 -11.91
N ASP A 92 -13.43 -8.26 -13.03
CA ASP A 92 -12.20 -8.53 -13.76
C ASP A 92 -11.01 -8.14 -12.88
N SER A 93 -10.19 -9.14 -12.53
CA SER A 93 -8.96 -8.91 -11.78
C SER A 93 -7.80 -8.69 -12.76
N VAL A 94 -7.31 -7.45 -12.80
CA VAL A 94 -6.10 -7.11 -13.54
C VAL A 94 -4.94 -7.20 -12.57
N ARG A 95 -3.96 -8.07 -12.85
CA ARG A 95 -2.80 -8.25 -11.98
C ARG A 95 -2.11 -6.90 -11.73
N PHE A 96 -1.76 -6.65 -10.47
CA PHE A 96 -1.12 -5.42 -9.97
C PHE A 96 -2.00 -4.16 -9.94
N MET A 97 -3.28 -4.29 -10.31
CA MET A 97 -4.26 -3.20 -10.25
C MET A 97 -5.34 -3.53 -9.23
N PRO A 98 -5.94 -2.52 -8.58
CA PRO A 98 -7.03 -2.77 -7.65
C PRO A 98 -8.31 -3.03 -8.43
N GLN A 99 -9.13 -3.98 -7.96
CA GLN A 99 -10.47 -4.19 -8.52
C GLN A 99 -11.39 -3.01 -8.19
N ILE A 100 -11.33 -2.56 -6.93
CA ILE A 100 -12.08 -1.43 -6.41
C ILE A 100 -11.10 -0.60 -5.59
N ALA A 101 -10.94 0.67 -5.95
CA ALA A 101 -10.14 1.65 -5.23
C ALA A 101 -10.73 3.05 -5.46
N PRO A 102 -10.25 4.07 -4.73
CA PRO A 102 -10.60 5.45 -5.03
C PRO A 102 -10.34 5.80 -6.50
N ALA A 103 -11.33 6.38 -7.15
CA ALA A 103 -11.13 7.07 -8.42
C ALA A 103 -10.68 8.49 -8.11
N LEU A 104 -9.54 8.92 -8.67
CA LEU A 104 -9.16 10.32 -8.60
C LEU A 104 -10.16 11.11 -9.46
N PRO A 105 -10.64 12.27 -8.98
CA PRO A 105 -11.55 13.09 -9.77
C PRO A 105 -10.87 13.47 -11.09
N VAL A 106 -11.57 13.20 -12.19
CA VAL A 106 -11.15 13.59 -13.54
C VAL A 106 -11.36 15.08 -13.67
N ASP A 107 -10.43 15.88 -13.14
CA ASP A 107 -10.28 17.24 -13.63
C ASP A 107 -9.61 17.14 -15.00
N PRO A 108 -10.20 17.67 -16.10
CA PRO A 108 -9.63 17.56 -17.44
C PRO A 108 -8.21 18.12 -17.57
N GLU A 109 -7.78 18.97 -16.62
CA GLU A 109 -6.42 19.54 -16.56
C GLU A 109 -5.48 18.82 -15.58
N SER A 110 -5.98 17.96 -14.68
CA SER A 110 -5.21 17.42 -13.54
C SER A 110 -5.36 15.90 -13.33
N SER A 111 -5.40 15.13 -14.41
CA SER A 111 -5.52 13.65 -14.36
C SER A 111 -4.30 12.97 -13.71
N ASP A 112 -3.18 13.68 -13.58
CA ASP A 112 -1.94 13.14 -13.04
C ASP A 112 -1.86 13.34 -11.51
N PRO A 113 -1.82 12.25 -10.70
CA PRO A 113 -1.66 12.36 -9.26
C PRO A 113 -0.34 13.01 -8.84
N ASP A 114 0.73 12.90 -9.63
CA ASP A 114 1.98 13.62 -9.38
C ASP A 114 1.74 15.12 -9.46
N PHE A 115 1.13 15.59 -10.56
CA PHE A 115 0.76 17.00 -10.72
C PHE A 115 -0.15 17.50 -9.60
N ALA A 116 -1.14 16.69 -9.21
CA ALA A 116 -2.06 17.04 -8.13
C ALA A 116 -1.37 17.14 -6.75
N MET A 117 -0.33 16.34 -6.49
CA MET A 117 0.48 16.48 -5.27
C MET A 117 1.45 17.65 -5.34
N GLU A 118 2.01 17.92 -6.53
CA GLU A 118 2.84 19.10 -6.76
C GLU A 118 2.10 20.41 -6.59
N HIS A 119 0.77 20.40 -6.75
CA HIS A 119 -0.14 21.55 -6.58
C HIS A 119 -1.13 21.35 -5.42
N ALA A 120 -0.86 20.39 -4.51
CA ALA A 120 -1.73 20.11 -3.37
C ALA A 120 -1.90 21.36 -2.48
N SER A 121 -3.02 21.42 -1.77
CA SER A 121 -3.36 22.51 -0.84
C SER A 121 -2.33 22.67 0.29
N ASP A 122 -2.39 23.82 0.96
CA ASP A 122 -1.57 24.12 2.15
C ASP A 122 -1.69 23.04 3.23
N SER A 123 -2.82 22.34 3.30
CA SER A 123 -3.06 21.21 4.20
C SER A 123 -2.01 20.11 4.07
N PHE A 124 -1.50 19.85 2.85
CA PHE A 124 -0.41 18.90 2.60
C PHE A 124 0.92 19.36 3.21
N ILE A 125 1.14 20.68 3.30
CA ILE A 125 2.38 21.25 3.82
C ILE A 125 2.33 21.36 5.35
N THR A 126 1.15 21.64 5.90
CA THR A 126 0.97 21.80 7.36
C THR A 126 0.97 20.47 8.12
N CYS A 127 0.71 19.36 7.44
CA CYS A 127 0.68 18.05 8.07
C CYS A 127 2.09 17.47 8.16
N GLU A 128 2.47 16.94 9.32
CA GLU A 128 3.72 16.21 9.46
C GLU A 128 3.50 14.77 8.97
N VAL A 129 4.44 14.23 8.17
CA VAL A 129 4.27 12.90 7.55
C VAL A 129 5.43 11.98 7.89
N MET A 130 5.08 10.76 8.30
CA MET A 130 5.99 9.64 8.46
C MET A 130 5.66 8.57 7.41
N LEU A 131 6.66 8.10 6.67
CA LEU A 131 6.53 7.04 5.68
C LEU A 131 7.37 5.82 6.09
N GLY A 132 6.76 4.64 6.02
CA GLY A 132 7.40 3.36 6.29
C GLY A 132 7.30 2.41 5.11
N ILE A 133 8.38 1.71 4.82
CA ILE A 133 8.41 0.61 3.85
C ILE A 133 9.07 -0.62 4.48
N THR A 134 8.69 -1.79 3.97
CA THR A 134 9.33 -3.07 4.29
C THR A 134 10.35 -3.45 3.21
N THR A 135 11.22 -4.42 3.48
CA THR A 135 12.24 -4.86 2.51
C THR A 135 11.60 -5.50 1.28
N THR A 136 10.60 -6.37 1.51
CA THR A 136 9.90 -7.09 0.46
C THR A 136 8.42 -6.73 0.45
N GLU A 137 8.08 -5.75 -0.39
CA GLU A 137 6.72 -5.28 -0.56
C GLU A 137 5.89 -6.22 -1.45
N SER A 138 6.48 -6.78 -2.50
CA SER A 138 5.75 -7.56 -3.52
C SER A 138 5.63 -9.06 -3.21
N TYR A 139 5.92 -9.52 -1.99
CA TYR A 139 5.86 -10.95 -1.62
C TYR A 139 4.51 -11.59 -1.96
N ALA A 140 3.41 -10.87 -1.68
CA ALA A 140 2.04 -11.34 -1.91
C ALA A 140 1.65 -11.45 -3.40
N ASP A 141 2.47 -10.95 -4.32
CA ASP A 141 2.22 -11.01 -5.76
C ASP A 141 2.60 -12.37 -6.39
N PHE A 142 3.21 -13.26 -5.60
CA PHE A 142 3.70 -14.58 -6.00
C PHE A 142 2.97 -15.71 -5.26
N ASN A 143 2.84 -16.85 -5.93
CA ASN A 143 2.27 -18.04 -5.32
C ASN A 143 3.32 -18.80 -4.48
N ALA A 144 2.88 -19.73 -3.63
CA ALA A 144 3.76 -20.48 -2.74
C ALA A 144 4.85 -21.30 -3.47
N ASN A 145 4.57 -21.80 -4.69
CA ASN A 145 5.53 -22.57 -5.47
C ASN A 145 6.66 -21.67 -6.00
N ASP A 146 6.31 -20.50 -6.54
CA ASP A 146 7.26 -19.49 -7.00
C ASP A 146 8.12 -19.00 -5.82
N ILE A 147 7.52 -18.82 -4.64
CA ILE A 147 8.25 -18.49 -3.42
C ILE A 147 9.18 -19.63 -3.00
N GLN A 148 8.77 -20.88 -3.05
CA GLN A 148 9.60 -21.98 -2.55
C GLN A 148 10.76 -22.34 -3.49
N TYR A 149 10.48 -22.42 -4.79
CA TYR A 149 11.42 -22.98 -5.78
C TYR A 149 12.05 -21.92 -6.69
N GLY A 150 11.49 -20.72 -6.73
CA GLY A 150 11.86 -19.70 -7.72
C GLY A 150 11.31 -20.03 -9.11
N PHE A 151 11.75 -19.28 -10.12
CA PHE A 151 11.28 -19.46 -11.49
C PHE A 151 12.33 -19.02 -12.52
N GLU A 152 12.13 -19.47 -13.75
CA GLU A 152 13.01 -19.19 -14.89
C GLU A 152 12.82 -17.80 -15.48
N GLU A 153 13.77 -17.36 -16.30
CA GLU A 153 13.77 -16.04 -16.93
C GLU A 153 12.52 -15.74 -17.76
N ASP A 154 11.95 -16.75 -18.44
CA ASP A 154 10.71 -16.57 -19.20
C ASP A 154 9.53 -16.21 -18.31
N HIS A 155 9.49 -16.79 -17.10
CA HIS A 155 8.49 -16.44 -16.11
C HIS A 155 8.69 -15.00 -15.63
N ARG A 156 9.92 -14.60 -15.25
CA ARG A 156 10.27 -13.20 -14.94
C ARG A 156 9.77 -12.25 -16.02
N ASN A 157 10.11 -12.55 -17.28
CA ASN A 157 9.80 -11.69 -18.41
C ASN A 157 8.28 -11.54 -18.59
N ARG A 158 7.48 -12.59 -18.37
CA ARG A 158 6.01 -12.51 -18.39
C ARG A 158 5.46 -11.66 -17.25
N VAL A 159 6.00 -11.84 -16.05
CA VAL A 159 5.61 -11.08 -14.84
C VAL A 159 5.86 -9.58 -15.06
N LEU A 160 7.09 -9.21 -15.44
CA LEU A 160 7.47 -7.82 -15.64
C LEU A 160 6.73 -7.16 -16.82
N ARG A 161 6.53 -7.88 -17.93
CA ARG A 161 5.71 -7.35 -19.05
C ARG A 161 4.26 -7.10 -18.65
N THR A 162 3.69 -7.99 -17.83
CA THR A 162 2.32 -7.82 -17.32
C THR A 162 2.24 -6.59 -16.43
N TYR A 163 3.20 -6.42 -15.51
CA TYR A 163 3.30 -5.24 -14.67
C TYR A 163 3.39 -3.94 -15.50
N ILE A 164 4.34 -3.89 -16.43
CA ILE A 164 4.62 -2.67 -17.20
C ILE A 164 3.45 -2.32 -18.10
N ARG A 165 2.83 -3.30 -18.77
CA ARG A 165 1.66 -3.07 -19.63
C ARG A 165 0.45 -2.54 -18.86
N ASN A 166 0.28 -2.98 -17.61
CA ASN A 166 -0.88 -2.57 -16.81
C ASN A 166 -0.66 -1.21 -16.12
N THR A 167 0.61 -0.83 -15.87
CA THR A 167 0.97 0.39 -15.13
C THR A 167 1.29 1.57 -16.03
N TYR A 168 1.93 1.33 -17.18
CA TYR A 168 2.40 2.37 -18.10
C TYR A 168 1.62 2.32 -19.42
N VAL A 169 1.51 3.48 -20.08
CA VAL A 169 0.81 3.63 -21.37
C VAL A 169 1.78 3.68 -22.55
N TYR A 170 2.94 4.31 -22.37
CA TYR A 170 3.91 4.58 -23.44
C TYR A 170 5.24 3.84 -23.20
N HIS A 171 6.01 3.63 -24.28
CA HIS A 171 7.38 3.09 -24.24
C HIS A 171 7.54 1.75 -23.49
N LEU A 172 6.55 0.87 -23.60
CA LEU A 172 6.50 -0.38 -22.82
C LEU A 172 7.72 -1.28 -23.05
N ASN A 173 8.25 -1.30 -24.27
CA ASN A 173 9.38 -2.16 -24.63
C ASN A 173 10.70 -1.62 -24.07
N GLU A 174 10.88 -0.31 -24.11
CA GLU A 174 12.04 0.41 -23.59
C GLU A 174 12.07 0.31 -22.06
N ILE A 175 10.95 0.57 -21.39
CA ILE A 175 10.81 0.42 -19.93
C ILE A 175 11.11 -1.02 -19.52
N PHE A 176 10.54 -2.01 -20.22
CA PHE A 176 10.82 -3.42 -19.94
C PHE A 176 12.31 -3.76 -20.09
N SER A 177 12.96 -3.23 -21.13
CA SER A 177 14.38 -3.48 -21.36
C SER A 177 15.25 -2.84 -20.29
N ALA A 178 14.92 -1.63 -19.85
CA ALA A 178 15.62 -0.91 -18.78
C ALA A 178 15.46 -1.63 -17.43
N VAL A 179 14.23 -1.96 -17.02
CA VAL A 179 13.97 -2.68 -15.76
C VAL A 179 14.65 -4.05 -15.76
N ARG A 180 14.57 -4.79 -16.87
CA ARG A 180 15.26 -6.07 -16.99
C ARG A 180 16.77 -5.91 -16.83
N ASN A 181 17.35 -4.87 -17.44
CA ASN A 181 18.79 -4.64 -17.37
C ASN A 181 19.26 -4.26 -15.97
N GLU A 182 18.50 -3.42 -15.27
CA GLU A 182 18.81 -2.96 -13.91
C GLU A 182 18.76 -4.10 -12.89
N TYR A 183 17.69 -4.90 -12.90
CA TYR A 183 17.47 -5.99 -11.94
C TYR A 183 18.03 -7.34 -12.41
N THR A 184 19.04 -7.33 -13.28
CA THR A 184 19.80 -8.54 -13.64
C THR A 184 21.18 -8.46 -13.03
N ASP A 185 21.52 -9.44 -12.19
CA ASP A 185 22.86 -9.60 -11.63
C ASP A 185 23.82 -10.11 -12.72
N TRP A 186 24.49 -9.18 -13.39
CA TRP A 186 25.42 -9.47 -14.49
C TRP A 186 26.74 -10.11 -14.03
N ASP A 187 27.04 -10.11 -12.72
CA ASP A 187 28.24 -10.77 -12.19
C ASP A 187 28.11 -12.29 -12.25
N LYS A 188 26.87 -12.81 -12.36
CA LYS A 188 26.58 -14.25 -12.43
C LYS A 188 26.13 -14.65 -13.84
N PRO A 189 26.93 -15.43 -14.58
CA PRO A 189 26.57 -15.85 -15.94
C PRO A 189 25.39 -16.81 -16.01
N ILE A 190 25.12 -17.55 -14.92
CA ILE A 190 23.99 -18.48 -14.82
C ILE A 190 23.19 -18.12 -13.56
N PRO A 191 22.03 -17.46 -13.71
CA PRO A 191 21.22 -17.08 -12.57
C PRO A 191 20.45 -18.30 -12.03
N HIS A 192 20.56 -18.55 -10.72
CA HIS A 192 19.74 -19.56 -10.05
C HIS A 192 18.27 -19.09 -10.00
N PRO A 193 17.25 -19.98 -10.15
CA PRO A 193 15.84 -19.60 -10.15
C PRO A 193 15.39 -18.76 -8.94
N ILE A 194 15.96 -19.02 -7.76
CA ILE A 194 15.76 -18.23 -6.54
C ILE A 194 16.28 -16.79 -6.68
N ASN A 195 17.43 -16.58 -7.33
CA ASN A 195 17.95 -15.23 -7.54
C ASN A 195 17.08 -14.47 -8.55
N ILE A 196 16.62 -15.14 -9.61
CA ILE A 196 15.68 -14.54 -10.58
C ILE A 196 14.40 -14.11 -9.87
N ARG A 197 13.85 -14.98 -9.00
CA ARG A 197 12.70 -14.65 -8.15
C ARG A 197 12.97 -13.41 -7.29
N ASP A 198 14.08 -13.40 -6.55
CA ASP A 198 14.43 -12.31 -5.63
C ASP A 198 14.53 -10.98 -6.38
N SER A 199 15.30 -10.91 -7.47
CA SER A 199 15.44 -9.68 -8.26
C SER A 199 14.15 -9.25 -8.94
N THR A 200 13.28 -10.20 -9.32
CA THR A 200 11.94 -9.86 -9.85
C THR A 200 11.06 -9.26 -8.75
N MET A 201 11.14 -9.78 -7.54
CA MET A 201 10.39 -9.30 -6.38
C MET A 201 10.88 -7.92 -5.94
N GLU A 202 12.18 -7.68 -5.99
CA GLU A 202 12.79 -6.38 -5.78
C GLU A 202 12.28 -5.36 -6.81
N ALA A 203 12.35 -5.68 -8.11
CA ALA A 203 11.84 -4.81 -9.17
C ALA A 203 10.36 -4.42 -9.00
N LEU A 204 9.52 -5.37 -8.58
CA LEU A 204 8.10 -5.11 -8.32
C LEU A 204 7.88 -4.30 -7.04
N SER A 205 8.66 -4.59 -5.97
CA SER A 205 8.58 -3.85 -4.70
C SER A 205 8.92 -2.38 -4.92
N ASP A 206 9.98 -2.14 -5.70
CA ASP A 206 10.44 -0.81 -6.04
C ASP A 206 9.43 -0.07 -6.90
N GLY A 207 8.95 -0.70 -7.98
CA GLY A 207 8.02 -0.08 -8.91
C GLY A 207 6.64 0.22 -8.32
N HIS A 208 6.07 -0.67 -7.51
CA HIS A 208 4.72 -0.48 -6.96
C HIS A 208 4.67 0.36 -5.69
N THR A 209 5.68 0.28 -4.83
CA THR A 209 5.59 0.80 -3.47
C THR A 209 6.74 1.73 -3.12
N VAL A 210 7.99 1.32 -3.29
CA VAL A 210 9.14 2.11 -2.81
C VAL A 210 9.32 3.40 -3.61
N ALA A 211 9.39 3.34 -4.94
CA ALA A 211 9.59 4.52 -5.77
C ALA A 211 8.43 5.54 -5.61
N PRO A 212 7.15 5.13 -5.62
CA PRO A 212 6.04 6.01 -5.25
C PRO A 212 6.16 6.63 -3.85
N ALA A 213 6.57 5.84 -2.84
CA ALA A 213 6.74 6.35 -1.47
C ALA A 213 7.85 7.39 -1.36
N VAL A 214 9.01 7.13 -1.98
CA VAL A 214 10.12 8.08 -2.05
C VAL A 214 9.71 9.33 -2.82
N ARG A 215 8.93 9.20 -3.90
CA ARG A 215 8.39 10.33 -4.66
C ARG A 215 7.48 11.21 -3.79
N VAL A 216 6.57 10.63 -3.02
CA VAL A 216 5.73 11.38 -2.07
C VAL A 216 6.59 12.07 -1.00
N ALA A 217 7.56 11.36 -0.42
CA ALA A 217 8.47 11.93 0.57
C ALA A 217 9.24 13.14 0.01
N PHE A 218 9.76 13.02 -1.21
CA PHE A 218 10.43 14.10 -1.93
C PHE A 218 9.51 15.30 -2.17
N LEU A 219 8.29 15.08 -2.67
CA LEU A 219 7.34 16.16 -2.95
C LEU A 219 6.90 16.89 -1.68
N HIS A 220 6.73 16.16 -0.58
CA HIS A 220 6.39 16.70 0.73
C HIS A 220 7.54 17.52 1.32
N ALA A 221 8.75 16.96 1.37
CA ALA A 221 9.95 17.63 1.89
C ALA A 221 10.33 18.86 1.05
N ARG A 222 10.13 18.83 -0.29
CA ARG A 222 10.39 19.96 -1.19
C ARG A 222 9.60 21.21 -0.85
N ARG A 223 8.42 21.04 -0.26
CA ARG A 223 7.55 22.14 0.17
C ARG A 223 7.86 22.63 1.59
N GLY A 224 8.92 22.12 2.22
CA GLY A 224 9.35 22.50 3.57
C GLY A 224 8.57 21.80 4.70
N ALA A 225 7.77 20.78 4.37
CA ALA A 225 7.02 20.02 5.36
C ALA A 225 7.91 18.98 6.05
N LYS A 226 7.70 18.77 7.36
CA LYS A 226 8.46 17.79 8.13
C LYS A 226 8.11 16.38 7.67
N THR A 227 9.12 15.69 7.17
CA THR A 227 8.99 14.36 6.59
C THR A 227 9.95 13.43 7.31
N TYR A 228 9.48 12.25 7.69
CA TYR A 228 10.32 11.18 8.23
C TYR A 228 10.14 9.93 7.39
N PHE A 229 11.24 9.25 7.07
CA PHE A 229 11.21 8.02 6.29
C PHE A 229 11.88 6.91 7.08
N PHE A 230 11.32 5.70 7.07
CA PHE A 230 11.98 4.51 7.60
C PHE A 230 11.82 3.30 6.71
N HIS A 231 12.84 2.45 6.77
CA HIS A 231 12.87 1.12 6.21
C HIS A 231 12.85 0.11 7.36
N PHE A 232 11.79 -0.67 7.43
CA PHE A 232 11.67 -1.80 8.33
C PHE A 232 12.20 -3.04 7.63
N GLY A 233 13.39 -3.50 7.99
CA GLY A 233 14.03 -4.71 7.44
C GLY A 233 14.28 -5.79 8.49
N TYR A 234 13.58 -5.72 9.63
CA TYR A 234 13.69 -6.69 10.69
C TYR A 234 12.66 -7.82 10.50
N GLN A 235 13.09 -9.06 10.64
CA GLN A 235 12.24 -10.23 10.48
C GLN A 235 12.35 -11.12 11.72
N THR A 236 11.22 -11.57 12.27
CA THR A 236 11.20 -12.50 13.41
C THR A 236 11.96 -13.78 13.06
N LYS A 237 12.74 -14.32 14.00
CA LYS A 237 13.49 -15.58 13.78
C LYS A 237 12.58 -16.76 13.44
N ASN A 238 11.40 -16.79 14.06
CA ASN A 238 10.36 -17.79 13.85
C ASN A 238 9.25 -17.23 12.92
N SER A 239 9.62 -16.40 11.93
CA SER A 239 8.67 -15.94 10.92
C SER A 239 8.36 -17.08 9.94
N ASP A 240 7.14 -17.12 9.45
CA ASP A 240 6.70 -18.07 8.42
C ASP A 240 7.29 -17.74 7.04
N TYR A 241 7.87 -16.54 6.90
CA TYR A 241 8.49 -16.09 5.65
C TYR A 241 9.93 -16.60 5.50
N PRO A 242 10.41 -16.80 4.25
CA PRO A 242 11.80 -17.12 4.00
C PRO A 242 12.75 -16.06 4.58
N GLN A 243 13.70 -16.49 5.41
CA GLN A 243 14.60 -15.56 6.14
C GLN A 243 15.53 -14.73 5.25
N ARG A 244 15.61 -15.09 3.96
CA ARG A 244 16.45 -14.43 2.96
C ARG A 244 15.83 -13.14 2.41
N LEU A 245 14.49 -13.01 2.45
CA LEU A 245 13.76 -11.91 1.82
C LEU A 245 13.67 -10.66 2.72
N GLY A 246 14.21 -10.72 3.94
CA GLY A 246 14.00 -9.66 4.91
C GLY A 246 12.55 -9.60 5.35
N SER A 247 12.10 -8.41 5.76
CA SER A 247 10.71 -8.20 6.19
C SER A 247 9.75 -8.21 5.00
N VAL A 248 8.54 -8.70 5.25
CA VAL A 248 7.45 -8.69 4.29
C VAL A 248 6.44 -7.61 4.66
N ARG A 249 5.76 -7.04 3.65
CA ARG A 249 4.66 -6.08 3.82
C ARG A 249 3.71 -6.51 4.96
N GLY A 250 3.53 -5.63 5.94
CA GLY A 250 2.64 -5.83 7.08
C GLY A 250 3.31 -6.45 8.32
N GLU A 251 4.54 -6.96 8.23
CA GLU A 251 5.28 -7.41 9.43
C GLU A 251 5.57 -6.22 10.36
N ASP A 252 5.85 -5.04 9.81
CA ASP A 252 6.09 -3.78 10.53
C ASP A 252 4.92 -3.40 11.46
N LEU A 253 3.68 -3.63 11.02
CA LEU A 253 2.47 -3.33 11.78
C LEU A 253 2.43 -4.06 13.13
N THR A 254 2.92 -5.30 13.19
CA THR A 254 2.92 -6.07 14.43
C THR A 254 3.80 -5.44 15.52
N TYR A 255 4.92 -4.84 15.12
CA TYR A 255 5.84 -4.12 16.00
C TYR A 255 5.31 -2.74 16.38
N ILE A 256 4.72 -2.01 15.42
CA ILE A 256 4.10 -0.70 15.68
C ILE A 256 2.94 -0.82 16.67
N LEU A 257 2.18 -1.92 16.61
CA LEU A 257 1.07 -2.18 17.53
C LEU A 257 1.50 -2.84 18.86
N GLY A 258 2.78 -3.15 19.04
CA GLY A 258 3.29 -3.68 20.30
C GLY A 258 2.98 -5.17 20.56
N LEU A 259 2.62 -5.96 19.55
CA LEU A 259 2.32 -7.40 19.72
C LEU A 259 3.46 -8.18 20.42
N PRO A 260 4.75 -7.91 20.14
CA PRO A 260 5.85 -8.55 20.86
C PRO A 260 5.86 -8.30 22.37
N LEU A 261 5.32 -7.18 22.84
CA LEU A 261 5.31 -6.81 24.26
C LEU A 261 4.23 -7.56 25.05
N VAL A 262 3.19 -8.05 24.37
CA VAL A 262 2.08 -8.80 24.99
C VAL A 262 2.13 -10.31 24.69
N GLY A 263 3.15 -10.78 23.95
CA GLY A 263 3.28 -12.18 23.59
C GLY A 263 2.33 -12.64 22.47
N GLY A 264 1.89 -11.71 21.62
CA GLY A 264 0.91 -11.97 20.56
C GLY A 264 -0.55 -11.86 21.01
N LEU A 265 -1.47 -12.06 20.07
CA LEU A 265 -2.92 -12.02 20.31
C LEU A 265 -3.57 -13.33 19.86
N PRO A 266 -4.79 -13.66 20.32
CA PRO A 266 -5.48 -14.90 19.93
C PRO A 266 -5.62 -15.08 18.40
N TYR A 267 -5.82 -13.98 17.68
CA TYR A 267 -5.95 -13.97 16.21
C TYR A 267 -4.62 -13.77 15.47
N PHE A 268 -3.54 -13.46 16.19
CA PHE A 268 -2.19 -13.26 15.65
C PHE A 268 -1.15 -13.93 16.57
N PRO A 269 -1.19 -15.28 16.71
CA PRO A 269 -0.27 -15.99 17.57
C PRO A 269 1.13 -16.00 16.93
N GLN A 270 2.14 -15.50 17.64
CA GLN A 270 3.52 -15.58 17.18
C GLN A 270 4.49 -15.67 18.37
N ASN A 271 5.54 -16.46 18.21
CA ASN A 271 6.57 -16.64 19.24
C ASN A 271 7.64 -15.54 19.13
N TYR A 272 7.46 -14.48 19.90
CA TYR A 272 8.40 -13.36 19.98
C TYR A 272 9.56 -13.64 20.93
N SER A 273 10.76 -13.29 20.48
CA SER A 273 11.99 -13.30 21.25
C SER A 273 12.18 -11.99 22.02
N LYS A 274 13.15 -11.97 22.95
CA LYS A 274 13.57 -10.74 23.63
C LYS A 274 14.06 -9.66 22.66
N GLN A 275 14.65 -10.05 21.53
CA GLN A 275 15.08 -9.11 20.50
C GLN A 275 13.88 -8.44 19.83
N ASP A 276 12.81 -9.20 19.59
CA ASP A 276 11.56 -8.67 19.01
C ASP A 276 10.92 -7.64 19.94
N MET A 277 10.93 -7.89 21.25
CA MET A 277 10.47 -6.94 22.26
C MET A 277 11.26 -5.62 22.19
N GLY A 278 12.58 -5.69 22.07
CA GLY A 278 13.43 -4.49 21.96
C GLY A 278 13.21 -3.69 20.67
N VAL A 279 12.92 -4.35 19.54
CA VAL A 279 12.53 -3.69 18.28
C VAL A 279 11.18 -3.00 18.42
N SER A 280 10.20 -3.71 18.99
CA SER A 280 8.85 -3.22 19.23
C SER A 280 8.85 -1.98 20.13
N GLU A 281 9.60 -2.03 21.24
CA GLU A 281 9.75 -0.91 22.17
C GLU A 281 10.34 0.32 21.47
N ALA A 282 11.39 0.15 20.68
CA ALA A 282 12.01 1.24 19.93
C ALA A 282 11.04 1.89 18.94
N LEU A 283 10.36 1.08 18.13
CA LEU A 283 9.44 1.57 17.10
C LEU A 283 8.22 2.24 17.72
N LEU A 284 7.64 1.64 18.77
CA LEU A 284 6.50 2.20 19.50
C LEU A 284 6.87 3.55 20.16
N ASN A 285 8.09 3.67 20.69
CA ASN A 285 8.58 4.94 21.21
C ASN A 285 8.62 6.00 20.12
N PHE A 286 9.26 5.75 18.97
CA PHE A 286 9.32 6.70 17.85
C PHE A 286 7.93 7.10 17.34
N VAL A 287 7.05 6.12 17.12
CA VAL A 287 5.68 6.36 16.61
C VAL A 287 4.86 7.15 17.63
N SER A 288 4.94 6.83 18.93
CA SER A 288 4.21 7.55 19.96
C SER A 288 4.72 8.99 20.16
N ASN A 289 6.02 9.20 20.01
CA ASN A 289 6.65 10.52 20.09
C ASN A 289 6.24 11.40 18.91
N PHE A 290 6.26 10.83 17.70
CA PHE A 290 5.74 11.48 16.49
C PHE A 290 4.27 11.83 16.65
N ALA A 291 3.43 10.88 17.09
CA ALA A 291 2.00 11.12 17.31
C ALA A 291 1.73 12.25 18.33
N LYS A 292 2.57 12.43 19.35
CA LYS A 292 2.44 13.48 20.37
C LYS A 292 2.94 14.84 19.90
N SER A 293 4.08 14.88 19.21
CA SER A 293 4.86 16.12 19.04
C SER A 293 5.21 16.47 17.60
N GLY A 294 5.15 15.51 16.68
CA GLY A 294 5.64 15.68 15.31
C GLY A 294 7.09 15.28 15.10
N ASP A 295 7.83 15.06 16.18
CA ASP A 295 9.22 14.63 16.16
C ASP A 295 9.32 13.23 16.80
N PRO A 296 9.76 12.20 16.05
CA PRO A 296 9.93 10.85 16.59
C PRO A 296 10.93 10.80 17.77
N ASN A 297 11.80 11.79 17.89
CA ASN A 297 12.82 11.85 18.95
C ASN A 297 12.33 12.53 20.25
N ALA A 298 11.11 13.10 20.30
CA ALA A 298 10.66 13.93 21.41
C ALA A 298 9.86 13.16 22.51
N PRO A 299 10.10 13.39 23.82
CA PRO A 299 10.84 14.50 24.41
C PRO A 299 12.31 14.13 24.71
N GLY A 300 13.14 14.06 23.67
CA GLY A 300 14.57 13.84 23.76
C GLY A 300 14.96 12.44 24.23
N ILE A 301 16.17 12.04 23.87
CA ILE A 301 16.85 10.77 24.21
C ILE A 301 16.97 10.56 25.75
N HIS A 302 16.66 11.59 26.55
CA HIS A 302 16.88 11.63 28.00
C HIS A 302 15.67 11.29 28.88
N LYS A 303 14.45 11.10 28.33
CA LYS A 303 13.42 10.40 29.11
C LYS A 303 13.71 8.91 29.08
N GLU A 304 13.83 8.30 30.26
CA GLU A 304 13.81 6.84 30.34
C GLU A 304 12.54 6.35 29.64
N ALA A 305 12.70 5.47 28.65
CA ALA A 305 11.57 4.79 28.04
C ALA A 305 10.70 4.17 29.15
N PRO A 306 9.36 4.20 29.03
CA PRO A 306 8.50 3.55 30.01
C PRO A 306 8.96 2.10 30.20
N ASP A 307 9.15 1.67 31.44
CA ASP A 307 9.53 0.30 31.72
C ASP A 307 8.35 -0.63 31.41
N TYR A 308 8.43 -1.32 30.27
CA TYR A 308 7.44 -2.30 29.84
C TYR A 308 7.67 -3.69 30.46
N GLY A 309 8.52 -3.81 31.49
CA GLY A 309 8.85 -5.08 32.14
C GLY A 309 9.88 -5.92 31.39
N THR A 310 10.57 -5.33 30.40
CA THR A 310 11.68 -5.96 29.69
C THR A 310 12.96 -5.81 30.53
N PRO A 311 13.76 -6.88 30.72
CA PRO A 311 15.07 -6.74 31.34
C PRO A 311 15.86 -5.67 30.57
N ARG A 312 16.44 -4.69 31.29
CA ARG A 312 17.29 -3.60 30.76
C ARG A 312 18.58 -4.16 30.13
N GLU A 313 18.48 -5.04 29.15
CA GLU A 313 19.53 -5.20 28.16
C GLU A 313 19.70 -3.84 27.48
N LYS A 314 20.95 -3.44 27.22
CA LYS A 314 21.23 -2.23 26.45
C LYS A 314 20.64 -2.45 25.06
N THR A 315 19.37 -2.11 24.88
CA THR A 315 18.69 -2.23 23.59
C THR A 315 19.53 -1.43 22.60
N ARG A 316 19.94 -2.07 21.50
CA ARG A 316 20.77 -1.46 20.46
C ARG A 316 20.18 -0.20 19.83
N TYR A 317 18.90 0.04 20.07
CA TYR A 317 18.14 1.20 19.62
C TYR A 317 18.20 2.37 20.62
N ARG A 318 18.87 2.21 21.77
CA ARG A 318 19.05 3.28 22.75
C ARG A 318 20.03 4.32 22.20
N GLY A 319 19.58 5.57 22.06
CA GLY A 319 20.36 6.66 21.46
C GLY A 319 20.34 6.68 19.94
N LEU A 320 19.57 5.80 19.30
CA LEU A 320 19.28 5.90 17.87
C LEU A 320 18.48 7.19 17.63
N THR A 321 18.96 8.02 16.72
CA THR A 321 18.31 9.28 16.33
C THR A 321 17.68 9.08 14.96
N TRP A 322 16.45 9.57 14.80
CA TRP A 322 15.73 9.54 13.54
C TRP A 322 15.74 10.94 12.93
N ASP A 323 16.67 11.14 12.00
CA ASP A 323 16.81 12.40 11.26
C ASP A 323 15.65 12.61 10.27
N PRO A 324 15.24 13.87 10.04
CA PRO A 324 14.23 14.18 9.04
C PRO A 324 14.72 13.85 7.63
N TYR A 325 13.79 13.44 6.77
CA TYR A 325 14.03 13.25 5.35
C TYR A 325 14.10 14.61 4.65
N GLU A 326 15.26 14.94 4.11
CA GLU A 326 15.49 16.14 3.31
C GLU A 326 15.88 15.78 1.88
N ILE A 327 15.62 16.68 0.92
CA ILE A 327 15.91 16.43 -0.50
C ILE A 327 17.40 16.17 -0.76
N GLY A 328 18.27 16.88 -0.04
CA GLY A 328 19.72 16.81 -0.23
C GLY A 328 20.35 15.56 0.37
N THR A 329 19.90 15.15 1.56
CA THR A 329 20.49 14.02 2.30
C THR A 329 19.75 12.70 2.07
N GLN A 330 18.43 12.77 1.89
CA GLN A 330 17.53 11.62 1.76
C GLN A 330 17.69 10.60 2.89
N TYR A 331 18.01 11.07 4.09
CA TYR A 331 18.18 10.20 5.25
C TYR A 331 16.89 9.47 5.61
N TYR A 332 17.06 8.21 5.99
CA TYR A 332 15.99 7.35 6.47
C TYR A 332 16.49 6.50 7.64
N LEU A 333 15.58 6.13 8.53
CA LEU A 333 15.87 5.21 9.61
C LEU A 333 15.79 3.77 9.12
N SER A 334 16.84 2.98 9.30
CA SER A 334 16.80 1.54 9.00
C SER A 334 16.67 0.71 10.28
N ILE A 335 15.60 -0.07 10.39
CA ILE A 335 15.35 -1.01 11.49
C ILE A 335 15.54 -2.43 10.94
N SER A 336 16.77 -2.96 11.03
CA SER A 336 17.12 -4.29 10.49
C SER A 336 18.03 -5.09 11.44
N LYS A 337 18.16 -6.40 11.21
CA LYS A 337 19.19 -7.22 11.87
C LYS A 337 20.56 -6.80 11.32
N CYS A 338 21.53 -6.55 12.21
CA CYS A 338 22.93 -6.36 11.81
C CYS A 338 23.60 -7.70 11.58
#